data_AF-A0A7I7LLG7-F1
#
_entry.id   AF-A0A7I7LLG7-F1
#
_cell.length_a   1.000
_cell.length_b   1.000
_cell.length_c   1.000
_cell.angle_alpha   90.00
_cell.angle_beta   90.00
_cell.angle_gamma   90.00
#
_symmetry.space_group_name_H-M   'P 1'
#
loop_
_entity.id
_entity.type
_entity.pdbx_description
1 polymer ?
#
loop_
_entity_poly.entity_id
_entity_poly.type
_entity_poly.pdbx_seq_one_letter_code
_entity_poly.pdbx_strand_id
1 'polypeptide(L)'
;MALPDPASALCAFLLMFCGGPPIHAGKHDHIEARADTPQLNWSDLGMNGLPTGTVTLLLADIEGSTRLWDNQPDQAAAAITQLDQILAEVIAAHDGVRPVEQGEGDSFVVAFARASDAVACALALQRAPLAPIRLRIGLHTSEVRMRDPNDPTNYIGPTINRTARLRELAHGSQTVLSGATEQLVLDQLPAGAWLSDLGTHPLRDLPRPERVVQLCHPDLCNEFPALRLSKAAATHGLPVQLTNFVGRDAGMAHVRQLLAEQRLVTLTGAGGVGKTRLAVQIAGEVAGEYDGGVWWVDLASVTDPDAVPISMTRALGLPNQPGRSTVDTLLRFVAGRQMLIVLDNCEHLLDTIAESVLPLLGASSSFTLLAT
;
A
#
# COMPACT_ATOMS: atom_id res chain seq x y z
N MET A 1 28.97 35.94 4.41
CA MET A 1 27.51 35.68 4.32
C MET A 1 27.29 34.35 5.02
N ALA A 2 26.92 34.40 6.30
CA ALA A 2 26.86 33.23 7.17
C ALA A 2 25.59 32.43 6.87
N LEU A 3 25.73 31.10 6.76
CA LEU A 3 24.63 30.15 6.69
C LEU A 3 23.78 30.28 7.98
N PRO A 4 22.45 30.24 7.91
CA PRO A 4 21.62 30.26 9.10
C PRO A 4 21.81 28.98 9.91
N ASP A 5 21.71 29.12 11.23
CA ASP A 5 21.83 28.07 12.23
C ASP A 5 20.72 27.01 12.06
N PRO A 6 21.02 25.70 11.95
CA PRO A 6 20.01 24.65 11.80
C PRO A 6 18.93 24.63 12.91
N ALA A 7 19.25 25.09 14.13
CA ALA A 7 18.27 25.20 15.22
C ALA A 7 17.18 26.26 14.96
N SER A 8 17.49 27.27 14.14
CA SER A 8 16.55 28.37 13.81
C SER A 8 15.52 28.00 12.74
N ALA A 9 15.76 26.95 11.94
CA ALA A 9 14.83 26.49 10.90
C ALA A 9 13.64 25.70 11.47
N LEU A 10 13.80 25.01 12.60
CA LEU A 10 12.70 24.36 13.32
C LEU A 10 11.89 25.32 14.20
N CYS A 11 12.46 26.48 14.54
CA CYS A 11 11.89 27.42 15.49
C CYS A 11 11.15 28.62 14.85
N ALA A 12 11.19 28.77 13.53
CA ALA A 12 10.66 29.95 12.84
C ALA A 12 9.47 29.63 11.92
N PHE A 13 8.26 29.53 12.47
CA PHE A 13 7.03 29.99 11.79
C PHE A 13 5.96 30.26 12.85
N LEU A 14 5.82 31.54 13.22
CA LEU A 14 5.01 32.04 14.32
C LEU A 14 3.94 32.97 13.74
N LEU A 15 2.65 32.62 13.86
CA LEU A 15 1.55 33.58 13.68
C LEU A 15 0.44 33.35 14.71
N MET A 16 -0.07 34.48 15.19
CA MET A 16 -0.82 34.75 16.43
C MET A 16 -2.34 34.46 16.39
N PHE A 17 -2.92 34.52 17.60
CA PHE A 17 -4.29 34.37 18.11
C PHE A 17 -5.50 35.12 17.47
N CYS A 18 -6.71 34.56 17.77
CA CYS A 18 -8.04 35.17 18.10
C CYS A 18 -9.02 35.75 17.04
N GLY A 19 -10.21 35.12 16.89
CA GLY A 19 -11.54 35.78 17.10
C GLY A 19 -12.56 36.05 15.93
N GLY A 20 -13.53 35.13 15.70
CA GLY A 20 -14.96 35.32 15.24
C GLY A 20 -15.30 35.81 13.80
N PRO A 21 -16.57 35.78 13.29
CA PRO A 21 -17.81 35.01 13.59
C PRO A 21 -18.35 34.22 12.33
N PRO A 22 -19.57 33.60 12.30
CA PRO A 22 -19.92 32.48 11.38
C PRO A 22 -20.58 32.92 10.05
N ILE A 23 -20.55 32.02 9.05
CA ILE A 23 -21.30 32.18 7.78
C ILE A 23 -22.02 30.89 7.38
N HIS A 24 -23.22 31.06 6.83
CA HIS A 24 -24.29 30.08 6.65
C HIS A 24 -24.04 28.96 5.63
N ALA A 25 -24.75 27.86 5.87
CA ALA A 25 -24.89 26.67 5.04
C ALA A 25 -25.65 26.91 3.73
N GLY A 26 -25.19 26.28 2.65
CA GLY A 26 -25.93 26.05 1.42
C GLY A 26 -25.97 24.56 1.09
N LYS A 27 -27.17 23.98 1.04
CA LYS A 27 -27.48 22.65 0.49
C LYS A 27 -27.20 22.65 -1.01
N HIS A 28 -26.67 21.56 -1.55
CA HIS A 28 -27.01 21.11 -2.90
C HIS A 28 -26.95 19.58 -3.02
N ASP A 29 -27.81 19.10 -3.90
CA ASP A 29 -28.43 17.79 -3.96
C ASP A 29 -27.57 16.65 -4.52
N HIS A 30 -28.01 15.45 -4.16
CA HIS A 30 -27.99 14.19 -4.90
C HIS A 30 -27.35 14.19 -6.30
N ILE A 31 -26.33 13.32 -6.46
CA ILE A 31 -25.92 12.79 -7.76
C ILE A 31 -26.19 11.29 -7.77
N GLU A 32 -26.94 10.89 -8.79
CA GLU A 32 -27.45 9.54 -9.07
C GLU A 32 -26.37 8.53 -9.46
N ALA A 33 -26.82 7.27 -9.42
CA ALA A 33 -26.09 6.03 -9.63
C ALA A 33 -25.28 5.97 -10.94
N ARG A 34 -24.04 5.45 -10.84
CA ARG A 34 -23.20 5.09 -11.98
C ARG A 34 -23.69 3.78 -12.62
N ALA A 35 -23.66 3.78 -13.94
CA ALA A 35 -24.16 2.76 -14.85
C ALA A 35 -23.45 1.39 -14.73
N ASP A 36 -24.22 0.34 -14.95
CA ASP A 36 -23.83 -1.07 -14.93
C ASP A 36 -22.69 -1.38 -15.92
N THR A 37 -21.61 -1.97 -15.39
CA THR A 37 -20.52 -2.56 -16.16
C THR A 37 -20.94 -3.99 -16.58
N PRO A 38 -20.74 -4.41 -17.84
CA PRO A 38 -21.14 -5.76 -18.26
C PRO A 38 -20.38 -6.82 -17.46
N GLN A 39 -21.13 -7.69 -16.78
CA GLN A 39 -20.58 -8.80 -16.01
C GLN A 39 -20.10 -9.92 -16.95
N LEU A 40 -18.87 -10.35 -16.66
CA LEU A 40 -18.13 -11.44 -17.29
C LEU A 40 -18.82 -12.80 -17.02
N ASN A 41 -19.46 -13.38 -18.04
CA ASN A 41 -20.18 -14.66 -17.96
C ASN A 41 -19.29 -15.82 -18.46
N TRP A 42 -18.97 -16.78 -17.57
CA TRP A 42 -17.93 -17.80 -17.80
C TRP A 42 -18.33 -19.24 -17.43
N SER A 43 -19.61 -19.58 -17.44
CA SER A 43 -20.10 -20.90 -17.01
C SER A 43 -19.67 -22.11 -17.86
N ASP A 44 -19.04 -21.90 -19.03
CA ASP A 44 -19.02 -22.93 -20.09
C ASP A 44 -17.67 -23.66 -20.29
N LEU A 45 -16.67 -23.47 -19.44
CA LEU A 45 -15.35 -24.11 -19.58
C LEU A 45 -15.08 -25.20 -18.52
N GLY A 46 -15.41 -26.45 -18.87
CA GLY A 46 -14.66 -27.65 -18.45
C GLY A 46 -14.77 -28.12 -17.00
N MET A 47 -15.58 -29.16 -16.75
CA MET A 47 -15.78 -29.85 -15.48
C MET A 47 -14.54 -30.63 -14.97
N ASN A 48 -13.55 -29.92 -14.42
CA ASN A 48 -12.69 -30.44 -13.37
C ASN A 48 -13.01 -29.66 -12.09
N GLY A 49 -13.42 -30.34 -11.02
CA GLY A 49 -13.78 -29.68 -9.76
C GLY A 49 -12.63 -28.81 -9.23
N LEU A 50 -12.96 -27.76 -8.46
CA LEU A 50 -11.96 -26.90 -7.85
C LEU A 50 -10.96 -27.70 -7.00
N PRO A 51 -9.65 -27.38 -7.07
CA PRO A 51 -8.66 -28.07 -6.25
C PRO A 51 -8.94 -27.87 -4.75
N THR A 52 -8.55 -28.86 -3.94
CA THR A 52 -8.82 -28.89 -2.50
C THR A 52 -7.54 -29.15 -1.70
N GLY A 53 -7.60 -28.95 -0.38
CA GLY A 53 -6.41 -29.05 0.48
C GLY A 53 -5.52 -27.83 0.29
N THR A 54 -4.23 -28.03 0.07
CA THR A 54 -3.27 -26.95 -0.20
C THR A 54 -3.36 -26.52 -1.67
N VAL A 55 -3.77 -25.27 -1.90
CA VAL A 55 -4.02 -24.72 -3.23
C VAL A 55 -3.26 -23.40 -3.38
N THR A 56 -2.76 -23.14 -4.59
CA THR A 56 -2.20 -21.83 -4.92
C THR A 56 -3.25 -21.00 -5.63
N LEU A 57 -3.59 -19.85 -5.05
CA LEU A 57 -4.50 -18.89 -5.66
C LEU A 57 -3.69 -17.80 -6.35
N LEU A 58 -4.11 -17.48 -7.58
CA LEU A 58 -3.71 -16.31 -8.35
C LEU A 58 -4.87 -15.34 -8.36
N LEU A 59 -4.67 -14.17 -7.76
CA LEU A 59 -5.59 -13.05 -7.86
C LEU A 59 -4.96 -11.97 -8.72
N ALA A 60 -5.72 -11.44 -9.67
CA ALA A 60 -5.29 -10.35 -10.52
C ALA A 60 -6.35 -9.26 -10.66
N ASP A 61 -5.90 -8.05 -10.97
CA ASP A 61 -6.74 -6.91 -11.34
C ASP A 61 -6.05 -6.03 -12.40
N ILE A 62 -6.81 -5.16 -13.06
CA ILE A 62 -6.29 -4.25 -14.08
C ILE A 62 -5.92 -2.93 -13.42
N GLU A 63 -4.67 -2.50 -13.60
CA GLU A 63 -4.25 -1.20 -13.09
C GLU A 63 -4.93 -0.04 -13.84
N GLY A 64 -5.73 0.73 -13.10
CA GLY A 64 -6.29 1.98 -13.62
C GLY A 64 -7.44 1.78 -14.59
N SER A 65 -8.14 0.64 -14.51
CA SER A 65 -9.28 0.27 -15.35
C SER A 65 -10.35 1.38 -15.46
N THR A 66 -10.69 2.06 -14.37
CA THR A 66 -11.65 3.17 -14.40
C THR A 66 -11.23 4.28 -15.37
N ARG A 67 -9.94 4.68 -15.37
CA ARG A 67 -9.44 5.72 -16.28
C ARG A 67 -9.42 5.25 -17.74
N LEU A 68 -9.16 3.96 -17.96
CA LEU A 68 -9.19 3.38 -19.30
C LEU A 68 -10.62 3.44 -19.88
N TRP A 69 -11.61 3.07 -19.06
CA TRP A 69 -13.03 3.16 -19.41
C TRP A 69 -13.52 4.60 -19.62
N ASP A 70 -13.14 5.52 -18.73
CA ASP A 70 -13.58 6.92 -18.80
C ASP A 70 -13.02 7.63 -20.05
N ASN A 71 -11.77 7.34 -20.44
CA ASN A 71 -11.09 8.06 -21.52
C ASN A 71 -11.19 7.38 -22.89
N GLN A 72 -11.28 6.04 -22.94
CA GLN A 72 -11.12 5.25 -24.17
C GLN A 72 -12.02 3.99 -24.16
N PRO A 73 -13.36 4.13 -24.12
CA PRO A 73 -14.28 3.01 -23.88
C PRO A 73 -14.22 1.90 -24.95
N ASP A 74 -14.14 2.25 -26.24
CA ASP A 74 -14.06 1.26 -27.32
C ASP A 74 -12.75 0.44 -27.25
N GLN A 75 -11.64 1.11 -26.92
CA GLN A 75 -10.34 0.47 -26.74
C GLN A 75 -10.34 -0.40 -25.48
N ALA A 76 -10.99 0.05 -24.40
CA ALA A 76 -11.16 -0.73 -23.17
C ALA A 76 -11.93 -2.04 -23.44
N ALA A 77 -13.05 -1.96 -24.16
CA ALA A 77 -13.86 -3.13 -24.50
C ALA A 77 -13.10 -4.14 -25.37
N ALA A 78 -12.37 -3.67 -26.38
CA ALA A 78 -11.54 -4.52 -27.23
C ALA A 78 -10.40 -5.18 -26.43
N ALA A 79 -9.72 -4.42 -25.56
CA ALA A 79 -8.63 -4.94 -24.73
C ALA A 79 -9.13 -5.99 -23.71
N ILE A 80 -10.32 -5.79 -23.13
CA ILE A 80 -10.92 -6.79 -22.22
C ILE A 80 -11.30 -8.06 -22.97
N THR A 81 -11.87 -7.94 -24.18
CA THR A 81 -12.19 -9.11 -25.02
C THR A 81 -10.92 -9.91 -25.35
N GLN A 82 -9.81 -9.21 -25.63
CA GLN A 82 -8.52 -9.85 -25.87
C GLN A 82 -7.95 -10.50 -24.60
N LEU A 83 -8.05 -9.82 -23.46
CA LEU A 83 -7.66 -10.37 -22.16
C LEU A 83 -8.43 -11.66 -21.86
N ASP A 84 -9.73 -11.70 -22.11
CA ASP A 84 -10.55 -12.87 -21.86
C ASP A 84 -10.14 -14.09 -22.69
N GLN A 85 -9.81 -13.87 -23.98
CA GLN A 85 -9.29 -14.92 -24.85
C GLN A 85 -7.95 -15.46 -24.35
N ILE A 86 -7.03 -14.56 -23.99
CA ILE A 86 -5.72 -14.91 -23.44
C ILE A 86 -5.86 -15.65 -22.11
N LEU A 87 -6.77 -15.21 -21.23
CA LEU A 87 -7.03 -15.86 -19.96
C LEU A 87 -7.51 -17.29 -20.17
N ALA A 88 -8.47 -17.51 -21.06
CA ALA A 88 -8.97 -18.86 -21.35
C ALA A 88 -7.85 -19.79 -21.84
N GLU A 89 -7.00 -19.31 -22.76
CA GLU A 89 -5.89 -20.08 -23.31
C GLU A 89 -4.81 -20.37 -22.26
N VAL A 90 -4.31 -19.33 -21.58
CA VAL A 90 -3.18 -19.43 -20.66
C VAL A 90 -3.56 -20.23 -19.40
N ILE A 91 -4.77 -20.03 -18.86
CA ILE A 91 -5.22 -20.77 -17.68
C ILE A 91 -5.33 -22.26 -18.00
N ALA A 92 -5.92 -22.60 -19.14
CA ALA A 92 -6.05 -24.00 -19.57
C ALA A 92 -4.68 -24.65 -19.83
N ALA A 93 -3.73 -23.91 -20.42
CA ALA A 93 -2.38 -24.40 -20.69
C ALA A 93 -1.55 -24.70 -19.43
N HIS A 94 -1.97 -24.18 -18.27
CA HIS A 94 -1.27 -24.31 -16.99
C HIS A 94 -2.15 -24.96 -15.92
N ASP A 95 -3.10 -25.82 -16.30
CA ASP A 95 -3.93 -26.60 -15.38
C ASP A 95 -4.63 -25.75 -14.29
N GLY A 96 -4.93 -24.49 -14.61
CA GLY A 96 -5.64 -23.58 -13.73
C GLY A 96 -7.16 -23.74 -13.86
N VAL A 97 -7.87 -23.50 -12.76
CA VAL A 97 -9.33 -23.52 -12.72
C VAL A 97 -9.84 -22.20 -12.18
N ARG A 98 -10.79 -21.57 -12.87
CA ARG A 98 -11.44 -20.34 -12.40
C ARG A 98 -12.66 -20.69 -11.55
N PRO A 99 -12.72 -20.24 -10.29
CA PRO A 99 -13.94 -20.35 -9.48
C PRO A 99 -15.06 -19.49 -10.07
N VAL A 100 -16.30 -19.98 -9.99
CA VAL A 100 -17.50 -19.30 -10.47
C VAL A 100 -17.83 -18.13 -9.53
N GLU A 101 -18.21 -16.97 -10.10
CA GLU A 101 -18.60 -15.78 -9.32
C GLU A 101 -17.53 -15.30 -8.31
N GLN A 102 -16.25 -15.46 -8.64
CA GLN A 102 -15.15 -14.91 -7.84
C GLN A 102 -14.42 -13.77 -8.56
N GLY A 103 -14.38 -12.62 -7.89
CA GLY A 103 -13.83 -11.37 -8.40
C GLY A 103 -14.84 -10.24 -8.27
N GLU A 104 -14.36 -9.03 -8.04
CA GLU A 104 -15.15 -7.80 -8.09
C GLU A 104 -14.66 -6.95 -9.27
N GLY A 105 -15.59 -6.48 -10.11
CA GLY A 105 -15.28 -5.63 -11.26
C GLY A 105 -14.35 -6.30 -12.27
N ASP A 106 -13.15 -5.75 -12.41
CA ASP A 106 -12.08 -6.17 -13.33
C ASP A 106 -11.07 -7.15 -12.70
N SER A 107 -11.33 -7.59 -11.46
CA SER A 107 -10.51 -8.58 -10.78
C SER A 107 -10.98 -10.00 -11.05
N PHE A 108 -10.04 -10.95 -11.07
CA PHE A 108 -10.34 -12.37 -11.25
C PHE A 108 -9.48 -13.26 -10.36
N VAL A 109 -9.98 -14.48 -10.15
CA VAL A 109 -9.34 -15.54 -9.36
C VAL A 109 -9.08 -16.76 -10.24
N VAL A 110 -7.90 -17.35 -10.08
CA VAL A 110 -7.55 -18.65 -10.66
C VAL A 110 -6.93 -19.52 -9.56
N ALA A 111 -7.28 -20.79 -9.52
CA ALA A 111 -6.78 -21.75 -8.55
C ALA A 111 -5.99 -22.86 -9.22
N PHE A 112 -4.88 -23.24 -8.60
CA PHE A 112 -3.96 -24.25 -9.10
C PHE A 112 -3.66 -25.27 -8.01
N ALA A 113 -3.68 -26.55 -8.38
CA ALA A 113 -3.24 -27.63 -7.51
C ALA A 113 -1.73 -27.57 -7.22
N ARG A 114 -0.93 -26.98 -8.12
CA ARG A 114 0.52 -26.83 -7.99
C ARG A 114 0.93 -25.37 -8.04
N ALA A 115 1.86 -24.99 -7.18
CA ALA A 115 2.39 -23.62 -7.13
C ALA A 115 3.22 -23.28 -8.38
N SER A 116 3.94 -24.26 -8.95
CA SER A 116 4.72 -24.11 -10.18
C SER A 116 3.86 -23.65 -11.35
N ASP A 117 2.67 -24.24 -11.48
CA ASP A 117 1.76 -23.99 -12.60
C ASP A 117 1.14 -22.58 -12.48
N ALA A 118 0.83 -22.16 -11.25
CA ALA A 118 0.39 -20.79 -10.95
C ALA A 118 1.46 -19.75 -11.32
N VAL A 119 2.74 -20.01 -11.02
CA VAL A 119 3.85 -19.11 -11.35
C VAL A 119 4.09 -19.07 -12.87
N ALA A 120 4.03 -20.22 -13.54
CA ALA A 120 4.14 -20.29 -15.00
C ALA A 120 3.00 -19.54 -15.69
N CYS A 121 1.76 -19.72 -15.21
CA CYS A 121 0.59 -18.98 -15.68
C CYS A 121 0.77 -17.47 -15.47
N ALA A 122 1.18 -17.03 -14.29
CA ALA A 122 1.41 -15.62 -14.01
C ALA A 122 2.48 -15.00 -14.94
N LEU A 123 3.56 -15.74 -15.23
CA LEU A 123 4.58 -15.30 -16.19
C LEU A 123 4.01 -15.18 -17.61
N ALA A 124 3.25 -16.17 -18.05
CA ALA A 124 2.62 -16.16 -19.37
C ALA A 124 1.64 -14.99 -19.52
N LEU A 125 0.84 -14.71 -18.49
CA LEU A 125 -0.08 -13.57 -18.48
C LEU A 125 0.66 -12.22 -18.56
N GLN A 126 1.78 -12.05 -17.83
CA GLN A 126 2.55 -10.79 -17.90
C GLN A 126 3.28 -10.60 -19.23
N ARG A 127 3.61 -11.68 -19.94
CA ARG A 127 4.26 -11.62 -21.27
C ARG A 127 3.26 -11.48 -22.42
N ALA A 128 1.97 -11.68 -22.15
CA ALA A 128 0.94 -11.59 -23.18
C ALA A 128 0.79 -10.14 -23.69
N PRO A 129 0.47 -9.93 -24.98
CA PRO A 129 0.40 -8.61 -25.59
C PRO A 129 -0.90 -7.87 -25.21
N LEU A 130 -1.02 -7.51 -23.93
CA LEU A 130 -2.24 -6.97 -23.33
C LEU A 130 -2.34 -5.43 -23.37
N ALA A 131 -1.40 -4.72 -23.98
CA ALA A 131 -1.39 -3.26 -23.98
C ALA A 131 -2.74 -2.67 -24.48
N PRO A 132 -3.35 -1.70 -23.78
CA PRO A 132 -2.81 -0.92 -22.65
C PRO A 132 -3.07 -1.51 -21.25
N ILE A 133 -3.68 -2.69 -21.15
CA ILE A 133 -3.93 -3.37 -19.87
C ILE A 133 -2.61 -3.73 -19.20
N ARG A 134 -2.51 -3.42 -17.91
CA ARG A 134 -1.38 -3.79 -17.05
C ARG A 134 -1.93 -4.54 -15.85
N LEU A 135 -1.64 -5.84 -15.77
CA LEU A 135 -2.15 -6.71 -14.71
C LEU A 135 -1.30 -6.58 -13.45
N ARG A 136 -1.95 -6.45 -12.30
CA ARG A 136 -1.32 -6.65 -10.99
C ARG A 136 -1.65 -8.04 -10.51
N ILE A 137 -0.65 -8.85 -10.18
CA ILE A 137 -0.87 -10.27 -9.85
C ILE A 137 -0.31 -10.58 -8.47
N GLY A 138 -1.12 -11.24 -7.63
CA GLY A 138 -0.71 -11.78 -6.33
C GLY A 138 -0.91 -13.29 -6.27
N LEU A 139 0.10 -14.01 -5.78
CA LEU A 139 0.11 -15.46 -5.64
C LEU A 139 0.29 -15.88 -4.18
N HIS A 140 -0.62 -16.71 -3.66
CA HIS A 140 -0.51 -17.24 -2.31
C HIS A 140 -0.97 -18.69 -2.22
N THR A 141 -0.19 -19.50 -1.50
CA THR A 141 -0.42 -20.93 -1.30
C THR A 141 -0.77 -21.21 0.16
N SER A 142 -1.92 -21.84 0.39
CA SER A 142 -2.39 -22.24 1.72
C SER A 142 -3.53 -23.27 1.58
N GLU A 143 -4.01 -23.78 2.71
CA GLU A 143 -5.24 -24.56 2.73
C GLU A 143 -6.44 -23.69 2.36
N VAL A 144 -7.27 -24.15 1.43
CA VAL A 144 -8.48 -23.46 0.99
C VAL A 144 -9.74 -24.04 1.64
N ARG A 145 -10.77 -23.22 1.76
CA ARG A 145 -12.11 -23.64 2.18
C ARG A 145 -13.10 -23.33 1.07
N MET A 146 -13.98 -24.28 0.79
CA MET A 146 -15.08 -24.09 -0.15
C MET A 146 -16.21 -23.31 0.52
N ARG A 147 -16.91 -22.48 -0.26
CA ARG A 147 -18.06 -21.70 0.22
C ARG A 147 -19.23 -22.60 0.59
N ASP A 148 -19.55 -23.56 -0.28
CA ASP A 148 -20.51 -24.63 -0.03
C ASP A 148 -19.82 -25.98 -0.30
N PRO A 149 -19.73 -26.89 0.68
CA PRO A 149 -19.19 -28.23 0.46
C PRO A 149 -19.97 -29.07 -0.55
N ASN A 150 -21.25 -28.75 -0.79
CA ASN A 150 -22.12 -29.44 -1.74
C ASN A 150 -22.15 -28.77 -3.12
N ASP A 151 -21.60 -27.56 -3.24
CA ASP A 151 -21.43 -26.80 -4.48
C ASP A 151 -20.00 -26.22 -4.54
N PRO A 152 -19.02 -27.04 -4.97
CA PRO A 152 -17.59 -26.73 -4.90
C PRO A 152 -17.13 -25.79 -6.02
N THR A 153 -17.86 -24.70 -6.23
CA THR A 153 -17.64 -23.74 -7.32
C THR A 153 -16.93 -22.47 -6.88
N ASN A 154 -16.79 -22.23 -5.57
CA ASN A 154 -16.27 -20.98 -5.02
C ASN A 154 -15.52 -21.21 -3.68
N TYR A 155 -14.48 -20.42 -3.40
CA TYR A 155 -13.72 -20.40 -2.14
C TYR A 155 -14.18 -19.31 -1.17
N ILE A 156 -13.97 -19.53 0.13
CA ILE A 156 -14.18 -18.52 1.17
C ILE A 156 -13.05 -18.53 2.19
N GLY A 157 -12.85 -17.39 2.84
CA GLY A 157 -12.11 -17.30 4.08
C GLY A 157 -10.69 -16.73 3.92
N PRO A 158 -9.78 -17.06 4.85
CA PRO A 158 -8.55 -16.30 5.04
C PRO A 158 -7.58 -16.38 3.84
N THR A 159 -7.58 -17.50 3.10
CA THR A 159 -6.66 -17.71 1.98
C THR A 159 -6.96 -16.75 0.83
N ILE A 160 -8.19 -16.68 0.34
CA ILE A 160 -8.57 -15.75 -0.73
C ILE A 160 -8.40 -14.28 -0.31
N ASN A 161 -8.77 -13.94 0.94
CA ASN A 161 -8.60 -12.58 1.47
C ASN A 161 -7.12 -12.19 1.56
N ARG A 162 -6.25 -13.11 1.95
CA ARG A 162 -4.80 -12.87 1.99
C ARG A 162 -4.23 -12.69 0.60
N THR A 163 -4.62 -13.52 -0.38
CA THR A 163 -4.15 -13.38 -1.76
C THR A 163 -4.58 -12.04 -2.35
N ALA A 164 -5.80 -11.58 -2.04
CA ALA A 164 -6.29 -10.26 -2.48
C ALA A 164 -5.42 -9.12 -1.92
N ARG A 165 -5.13 -9.17 -0.61
CA ARG A 165 -4.27 -8.18 0.06
C ARG A 165 -2.83 -8.21 -0.44
N LEU A 166 -2.32 -9.38 -0.81
CA LEU A 166 -1.01 -9.52 -1.42
C LEU A 166 -0.99 -8.89 -2.82
N ARG A 167 -2.01 -9.16 -3.66
CA ARG A 167 -2.17 -8.51 -4.98
C ARG A 167 -2.22 -6.99 -4.86
N GLU A 168 -2.89 -6.45 -3.85
CA GLU A 168 -2.98 -4.99 -3.61
C GLU A 168 -1.60 -4.32 -3.43
N LEU A 169 -0.58 -5.06 -3.01
CA LEU A 169 0.79 -4.55 -2.88
C LEU A 169 1.47 -4.32 -4.24
N ALA A 170 1.04 -5.01 -5.28
CA ALA A 170 1.68 -4.97 -6.59
C ALA A 170 1.30 -3.72 -7.39
N HIS A 171 2.16 -3.35 -8.34
CA HIS A 171 1.90 -2.37 -9.40
C HIS A 171 1.41 -3.03 -10.69
N GLY A 172 0.91 -2.24 -11.63
CA GLY A 172 0.62 -2.70 -12.99
C GLY A 172 1.83 -3.37 -13.65
N SER A 173 1.65 -4.57 -14.17
CA SER A 173 2.69 -5.44 -14.76
C SER A 173 3.62 -6.13 -13.74
N GLN A 174 3.30 -6.06 -12.45
CA GLN A 174 4.07 -6.70 -11.39
C GLN A 174 3.36 -7.97 -10.89
N THR A 175 4.14 -9.01 -10.63
CA THR A 175 3.69 -10.25 -10.00
C THR A 175 4.41 -10.45 -8.67
N VAL A 176 3.64 -10.57 -7.58
CA VAL A 176 4.17 -10.79 -6.23
C VAL A 176 3.68 -12.12 -5.65
N LEU A 177 4.53 -12.77 -4.86
CA LEU A 177 4.29 -14.07 -4.24
C LEU A 177 4.44 -13.94 -2.73
N SER A 178 3.62 -14.71 -2.00
CA SER A 178 3.82 -14.95 -0.58
C SER A 178 5.06 -15.81 -0.33
N GLY A 179 5.64 -15.71 0.87
CA GLY A 179 6.76 -16.56 1.27
C GLY A 179 6.42 -18.06 1.23
N ALA A 180 5.16 -18.43 1.49
CA ALA A 180 4.71 -19.82 1.36
C ALA A 180 4.78 -20.33 -0.09
N THR A 181 4.34 -19.52 -1.05
CA THR A 181 4.41 -19.87 -2.48
C THR A 181 5.85 -19.95 -2.95
N GLU A 182 6.69 -18.98 -2.58
CA GLU A 182 8.12 -18.97 -2.89
C GLU A 182 8.78 -20.30 -2.51
N GLN A 183 8.64 -20.75 -1.26
CA GLN A 183 9.27 -21.97 -0.78
C GLN A 183 8.88 -23.22 -1.59
N LEU A 184 7.69 -23.25 -2.19
CA LEU A 184 7.21 -24.37 -2.99
C LEU A 184 7.72 -24.36 -4.44
N VAL A 185 8.19 -23.20 -4.94
CA VAL A 185 8.53 -23.02 -6.36
C VAL A 185 10.01 -22.80 -6.64
N LEU A 186 10.86 -22.63 -5.61
CA LEU A 186 12.28 -22.30 -5.76
C LEU A 186 13.01 -23.20 -6.78
N ASP A 187 12.74 -24.51 -6.75
CA ASP A 187 13.38 -25.49 -7.64
C ASP A 187 12.60 -25.76 -8.94
N GLN A 188 11.49 -25.06 -9.17
CA GLN A 188 10.53 -25.32 -10.26
C GLN A 188 10.11 -24.04 -10.97
N LEU A 189 10.94 -22.99 -10.93
CA LEU A 189 10.68 -21.75 -11.64
C LEU A 189 10.69 -21.97 -13.17
N PRO A 190 9.84 -21.23 -13.92
CA PRO A 190 9.90 -21.24 -15.37
C PRO A 190 11.29 -20.86 -15.90
N ALA A 191 11.63 -21.34 -17.11
CA ALA A 191 12.93 -21.06 -17.71
C ALA A 191 13.20 -19.55 -17.78
N GLY A 192 14.38 -19.13 -17.30
CA GLY A 192 14.80 -17.73 -17.28
C GLY A 192 14.18 -16.88 -16.16
N ALA A 193 13.23 -17.40 -15.39
CA ALA A 193 12.62 -16.68 -14.28
C ALA A 193 13.47 -16.78 -13.00
N TRP A 194 13.41 -15.74 -12.17
CA TRP A 194 13.98 -15.74 -10.84
C TRP A 194 13.04 -15.01 -9.86
N LEU A 195 13.33 -15.11 -8.55
CA LEU A 195 12.58 -14.40 -7.52
C LEU A 195 13.47 -13.33 -6.88
N SER A 196 12.92 -12.12 -6.69
CA SER A 196 13.58 -11.03 -5.98
C SER A 196 12.87 -10.76 -4.66
N ASP A 197 13.62 -10.69 -3.57
CA ASP A 197 13.05 -10.40 -2.24
C ASP A 197 12.62 -8.93 -2.14
N LEU A 198 11.36 -8.71 -1.75
CA LEU A 198 10.80 -7.38 -1.49
C LEU A 198 10.63 -7.12 0.01
N GLY A 199 11.05 -8.04 0.86
CA GLY A 199 11.01 -7.93 2.31
C GLY A 199 9.69 -8.40 2.92
N THR A 200 9.48 -7.99 4.16
CA THR A 200 8.37 -8.46 5.00
C THR A 200 7.42 -7.30 5.32
N HIS A 201 6.14 -7.49 5.04
CA HIS A 201 5.13 -6.42 5.07
C HIS A 201 3.94 -6.80 5.94
N PRO A 202 3.42 -5.89 6.78
CA PRO A 202 2.15 -6.13 7.47
C PRO A 202 1.01 -6.11 6.45
N LEU A 203 0.20 -7.17 6.43
CA LEU A 203 -1.07 -7.17 5.72
C LEU A 203 -2.21 -6.99 6.73
N ARG A 204 -3.24 -6.24 6.34
CA ARG A 204 -4.43 -6.00 7.17
C ARG A 204 -4.98 -7.32 7.73
N ASP A 205 -5.42 -7.32 8.98
CA ASP A 205 -6.02 -8.46 9.71
C ASP A 205 -5.22 -9.78 9.66
N LEU A 206 -3.91 -9.72 9.40
CA LEU A 206 -3.02 -10.86 9.59
C LEU A 206 -2.23 -10.70 10.88
N PRO A 207 -2.15 -11.76 11.71
CA PRO A 207 -1.43 -11.71 12.98
C PRO A 207 0.09 -11.66 12.81
N ARG A 208 0.60 -12.02 11.62
CA ARG A 208 2.03 -12.03 11.31
C ARG A 208 2.28 -11.27 10.00
N PRO A 209 3.39 -10.51 9.91
CA PRO A 209 3.84 -9.95 8.65
C PRO A 209 4.05 -11.03 7.59
N GLU A 210 3.78 -10.68 6.33
CA GLU A 210 3.91 -11.56 5.17
C GLU A 210 5.25 -11.26 4.47
N ARG A 211 6.02 -12.30 4.15
CA ARG A 211 7.19 -12.15 3.28
C ARG A 211 6.70 -12.06 1.84
N VAL A 212 7.19 -11.06 1.11
CA VAL A 212 6.77 -10.78 -0.26
C VAL A 212 7.98 -10.87 -1.17
N VAL A 213 7.85 -11.64 -2.25
CA VAL A 213 8.87 -11.73 -3.30
C VAL A 213 8.26 -11.44 -4.66
N GLN A 214 9.04 -10.89 -5.57
CA GLN A 214 8.65 -10.59 -6.94
C GLN A 214 9.05 -11.71 -7.89
N LEU A 215 8.16 -12.09 -8.80
CA LEU A 215 8.54 -12.88 -9.97
C LEU A 215 9.20 -12.00 -11.02
N CYS A 216 10.40 -12.37 -11.42
CA CYS A 216 11.20 -11.64 -12.39
C CYS A 216 11.54 -12.50 -13.60
N HIS A 217 11.71 -11.86 -14.76
CA HIS A 217 12.09 -12.49 -16.01
C HIS A 217 12.71 -11.44 -16.97
N PRO A 218 13.61 -11.80 -17.91
CA PRO A 218 14.26 -10.82 -18.79
C PRO A 218 13.28 -10.07 -19.71
N ASP A 219 12.17 -10.73 -20.07
CA ASP A 219 11.11 -10.14 -20.91
C ASP A 219 10.10 -9.28 -20.13
N LEU A 220 10.27 -9.12 -18.82
CA LEU A 220 9.36 -8.35 -17.96
C LEU A 220 10.02 -7.07 -17.44
N CYS A 221 9.19 -6.08 -17.09
CA CYS A 221 9.63 -4.99 -16.23
C CYS A 221 9.94 -5.57 -14.86
N ASN A 222 11.17 -5.38 -14.38
CA ASN A 222 11.60 -5.87 -13.06
C ASN A 222 11.79 -4.73 -12.04
N GLU A 223 11.82 -3.50 -12.52
CA GLU A 223 11.97 -2.31 -11.70
C GLU A 223 10.60 -1.68 -11.44
N PHE A 224 10.21 -1.63 -10.17
CA PHE A 224 8.96 -1.01 -9.74
C PHE A 224 9.24 -0.06 -8.57
N PRO A 225 8.37 0.93 -8.33
CA PRO A 225 8.36 1.65 -7.06
C PRO A 225 8.15 0.70 -5.88
N ALA A 226 8.32 1.20 -4.66
CA ALA A 226 8.00 0.44 -3.46
C ALA A 226 6.56 -0.11 -3.50
N LEU A 227 6.34 -1.26 -2.85
CA LEU A 227 5.03 -1.92 -2.81
C LEU A 227 3.93 -0.96 -2.30
N ARG A 228 2.73 -1.14 -2.85
CA ARG A 228 1.54 -0.34 -2.56
C ARG A 228 0.88 -0.80 -1.27
N LEU A 229 1.24 -0.20 -0.14
CA LEU A 229 0.53 -0.48 1.12
C LEU A 229 -0.89 0.09 1.03
N SER A 230 -1.91 -0.73 1.31
CA SER A 230 -3.30 -0.32 1.08
C SER A 230 -3.77 0.78 2.02
N LYS A 231 -4.71 1.60 1.54
CA LYS A 231 -5.19 2.87 2.12
C LYS A 231 -5.77 2.82 3.55
N ALA A 232 -6.06 1.63 4.10
CA ALA A 232 -6.45 1.46 5.52
C ALA A 232 -5.35 0.87 6.41
N ALA A 233 -4.17 0.58 5.83
CA ALA A 233 -2.91 0.43 6.53
C ALA A 233 -2.12 1.76 6.53
N ALA A 234 -2.70 2.85 6.03
CA ALA A 234 -2.05 4.15 5.84
C ALA A 234 -1.68 4.88 7.15
N THR A 235 -1.88 4.27 8.33
CA THR A 235 -1.45 4.78 9.62
C THR A 235 -0.64 3.73 10.37
N HIS A 236 0.69 3.84 10.29
CA HIS A 236 1.63 2.95 10.98
C HIS A 236 1.95 3.53 12.35
N GLY A 237 1.61 2.78 13.41
CA GLY A 237 1.99 3.09 14.78
C GLY A 237 1.21 4.22 15.46
N LEU A 238 0.14 4.74 14.85
CA LEU A 238 -0.68 5.77 15.51
C LEU A 238 -1.30 5.24 16.82
N PRO A 239 -1.18 5.99 17.93
CA PRO A 239 -1.82 5.63 19.20
C PRO A 239 -3.34 5.50 19.06
N VAL A 240 -3.90 4.44 19.66
CA VAL A 240 -5.36 4.25 19.71
C VAL A 240 -6.01 5.33 20.56
N GLN A 241 -6.93 6.09 19.97
CA GLN A 241 -7.73 7.09 20.68
C GLN A 241 -8.84 6.40 21.48
N LEU A 242 -8.68 6.30 22.80
CA LEU A 242 -9.65 5.63 23.71
C LEU A 242 -10.93 6.42 23.97
N THR A 243 -10.99 7.67 23.52
CA THR A 243 -12.17 8.55 23.65
C THR A 243 -12.37 9.33 22.36
N ASN A 244 -13.60 9.73 22.07
CA ASN A 244 -13.89 10.55 20.89
C ASN A 244 -13.14 11.89 20.98
N PHE A 245 -12.61 12.35 19.85
CA PHE A 245 -12.05 13.71 19.73
C PHE A 245 -13.21 14.71 19.62
N VAL A 246 -13.31 15.66 20.54
CA VAL A 246 -14.44 16.58 20.63
C VAL A 246 -13.95 18.03 20.47
N GLY A 247 -14.52 18.73 19.49
CA GLY A 247 -14.17 20.12 19.16
C GLY A 247 -12.82 20.24 18.42
N ARG A 248 -12.42 21.48 18.13
CA ARG A 248 -11.20 21.86 17.36
C ARG A 248 -11.29 21.74 15.83
N ASP A 249 -12.48 21.69 15.24
CA ASP A 249 -12.66 21.62 13.78
C ASP A 249 -11.87 22.71 13.01
N ALA A 250 -11.89 23.95 13.52
CA ALA A 250 -11.12 25.05 12.93
C ALA A 250 -9.59 24.84 13.02
N GLY A 251 -9.11 24.25 14.12
CA GLY A 251 -7.69 23.93 14.29
C GLY A 251 -7.26 22.76 13.40
N MET A 252 -8.09 21.73 13.30
CA MET A 252 -7.93 20.61 12.37
C MET A 252 -7.82 21.08 10.92
N ALA A 253 -8.80 21.88 10.47
CA ALA A 253 -8.83 22.43 9.11
C ALA A 253 -7.59 23.27 8.82
N HIS A 254 -7.15 24.09 9.78
CA HIS A 254 -5.96 24.92 9.62
C HIS A 254 -4.68 24.09 9.50
N VAL A 255 -4.48 23.07 10.34
CA VAL A 255 -3.28 22.21 10.23
C VAL A 255 -3.31 21.38 8.95
N ARG A 256 -4.48 20.91 8.50
CA ARG A 256 -4.61 20.24 7.20
C ARG A 256 -4.20 21.14 6.04
N GLN A 257 -4.63 22.40 6.07
CA GLN A 257 -4.20 23.39 5.08
C GLN A 257 -2.68 23.59 5.11
N LEU A 258 -2.10 23.73 6.31
CA LEU A 258 -0.64 23.83 6.46
C LEU A 258 0.09 22.61 5.92
N LEU A 259 -0.41 21.38 6.15
CA LEU A 259 0.19 20.16 5.61
C LEU A 259 0.07 20.04 4.08
N ALA A 260 -0.93 20.68 3.47
CA ALA A 260 -1.06 20.74 2.02
C ALA A 260 -0.12 21.77 1.37
N GLU A 261 0.22 22.83 2.11
CA GLU A 261 1.06 23.93 1.62
C GLU A 261 2.54 23.80 2.01
N GLN A 262 2.82 23.11 3.12
CA GLN A 262 4.13 23.03 3.77
C GLN A 262 4.53 21.57 4.01
N ARG A 263 5.83 21.29 3.85
CA ARG A 263 6.42 19.96 4.07
C ARG A 263 6.94 19.75 5.49
N LEU A 264 6.99 20.81 6.29
CA LEU A 264 7.39 20.75 7.70
C LEU A 264 6.38 21.61 8.48
N VAL A 265 5.61 20.96 9.34
CA VAL A 265 4.64 21.60 10.21
C VAL A 265 4.95 21.21 11.66
N THR A 266 5.02 22.18 12.56
CA THR A 266 5.26 21.92 13.99
C THR A 266 4.09 22.43 14.80
N LEU A 267 3.48 21.57 15.61
CA LEU A 267 2.46 21.95 16.57
C LEU A 267 3.15 22.37 17.86
N THR A 268 3.06 23.64 18.21
CA THR A 268 3.62 24.19 19.45
C THR A 268 2.52 24.56 20.44
N GLY A 269 2.84 24.58 21.73
CA GLY A 269 1.89 24.90 22.79
C GLY A 269 2.25 24.27 24.12
N ALA A 270 1.67 24.80 25.19
CA ALA A 270 1.91 24.35 26.55
C ALA A 270 1.68 22.84 26.73
N GLY A 271 2.35 22.23 27.72
CA GLY A 271 2.12 20.83 28.08
C GLY A 271 0.63 20.57 28.38
N GLY A 272 0.12 19.42 27.93
CA GLY A 272 -1.25 19.00 28.20
C GLY A 272 -2.36 19.67 27.35
N VAL A 273 -2.05 20.59 26.43
CA VAL A 273 -3.06 21.22 25.55
C VAL A 273 -3.62 20.29 24.47
N GLY A 274 -3.06 19.08 24.33
CA GLY A 274 -3.54 18.05 23.41
C GLY A 274 -2.86 18.01 22.04
N LYS A 275 -1.61 18.47 21.91
CA LYS A 275 -0.85 18.48 20.63
C LYS A 275 -0.73 17.09 20.00
N THR A 276 -0.22 16.12 20.77
CA THR A 276 -0.19 14.70 20.42
C THR A 276 -1.55 14.21 19.93
N ARG A 277 -2.62 14.54 20.66
CA ARG A 277 -3.96 14.10 20.33
C ARG A 277 -4.48 14.70 19.03
N LEU A 278 -4.21 15.98 18.80
CA LEU A 278 -4.53 16.69 17.58
C LEU A 278 -3.74 16.11 16.40
N ALA A 279 -2.44 15.87 16.56
CA ALA A 279 -1.61 15.27 15.52
C ALA A 279 -2.07 13.87 15.11
N VAL A 280 -2.41 13.01 16.08
CA VAL A 280 -2.95 11.67 15.82
C VAL A 280 -4.29 11.74 15.07
N GLN A 281 -5.18 12.65 15.46
CA GLN A 281 -6.47 12.84 14.79
C GLN A 281 -6.28 13.28 13.34
N ILE A 282 -5.42 14.27 13.10
CA ILE A 282 -5.11 14.78 11.75
C ILE A 282 -4.49 13.68 10.90
N ALA A 283 -3.47 13.01 11.44
CA ALA A 283 -2.78 11.91 10.79
C ALA A 283 -3.75 10.81 10.32
N GLY A 284 -4.74 10.47 11.16
CA GLY A 284 -5.80 9.53 10.78
C GLY A 284 -6.68 10.01 9.63
N GLU A 285 -7.06 11.30 9.62
CA GLU A 285 -7.94 11.87 8.60
C GLU A 285 -7.25 12.10 7.25
N VAL A 286 -5.97 12.49 7.26
CA VAL A 286 -5.20 12.75 6.04
C VAL A 286 -4.50 11.49 5.51
N ALA A 287 -4.62 10.35 6.18
CA ALA A 287 -3.93 9.12 5.79
C ALA A 287 -4.19 8.71 4.33
N GLY A 288 -5.39 8.98 3.82
CA GLY A 288 -5.74 8.72 2.43
C GLY A 288 -5.10 9.66 1.40
N GLU A 289 -4.42 10.72 1.82
CA GLU A 289 -3.73 11.70 0.98
C GLU A 289 -2.24 11.35 0.78
N TYR A 290 -1.71 10.35 1.50
CA TYR A 290 -0.30 9.96 1.46
C TYR A 290 -0.15 8.50 0.99
N ASP A 291 0.22 8.31 -0.29
CA ASP A 291 0.38 6.97 -0.90
C ASP A 291 1.49 6.13 -0.25
N GLY A 292 2.51 6.78 0.32
CA GLY A 292 3.58 6.16 1.10
C GLY A 292 3.24 5.98 2.59
N GLY A 293 2.01 6.30 2.99
CA GLY A 293 1.48 6.14 4.34
C GLY A 293 1.84 7.25 5.32
N VAL A 294 1.21 7.19 6.49
CA VAL A 294 1.45 8.03 7.66
C VAL A 294 2.13 7.21 8.74
N TRP A 295 3.21 7.73 9.31
CA TRP A 295 4.07 6.98 10.21
C TRP A 295 4.27 7.74 11.52
N TRP A 296 3.99 7.08 12.64
CA TRP A 296 4.18 7.63 13.97
C TRP A 296 5.55 7.26 14.53
N VAL A 297 6.28 8.26 15.04
CA VAL A 297 7.54 8.06 15.77
C VAL A 297 7.41 8.74 17.12
N ASP A 298 7.35 7.93 18.17
CA ASP A 298 7.36 8.39 19.55
C ASP A 298 8.80 8.53 20.04
N LEU A 299 9.22 9.74 20.41
CA LEU A 299 10.54 10.01 20.97
C LEU A 299 10.54 10.11 22.50
N ALA A 300 9.40 9.89 23.19
CA ALA A 300 9.28 10.07 24.64
C ALA A 300 10.29 9.25 25.47
N SER A 301 10.72 8.09 24.96
CA SER A 301 11.69 7.20 25.63
C SER A 301 13.14 7.40 25.19
N VAL A 302 13.40 8.29 24.24
CA VAL A 302 14.73 8.54 23.68
C VAL A 302 15.48 9.51 24.59
N THR A 303 16.50 9.03 25.27
CA THR A 303 17.33 9.84 26.17
C THR A 303 18.70 10.16 25.60
N ASP A 304 19.16 9.33 24.66
CA ASP A 304 20.40 9.51 23.92
C ASP A 304 20.07 10.12 22.54
N PRO A 305 20.53 11.34 22.23
CA PRO A 305 20.28 11.97 20.94
C PRO A 305 20.74 11.13 19.75
N ASP A 306 21.83 10.36 19.89
CA ASP A 306 22.35 9.50 18.81
C ASP A 306 21.38 8.35 18.47
N ALA A 307 20.39 8.08 19.33
CA ALA A 307 19.37 7.07 19.09
C ALA A 307 18.17 7.56 18.25
N VAL A 308 18.06 8.86 17.93
CA VAL A 308 16.93 9.41 17.15
C VAL A 308 16.77 8.73 15.77
N PRO A 309 17.81 8.59 14.92
CA PRO A 309 17.68 7.89 13.64
C PRO A 309 17.29 6.41 13.81
N ILE A 310 17.76 5.78 14.90
CA ILE A 310 17.46 4.38 15.21
C ILE A 310 15.98 4.22 15.59
N SER A 311 15.44 5.15 16.38
CA SER A 311 14.01 5.17 16.73
C SER A 311 13.14 5.39 15.50
N MET A 312 13.53 6.29 14.59
CA MET A 312 12.83 6.49 13.32
C MET A 312 12.84 5.23 12.45
N THR A 313 14.01 4.59 12.25
CA THR A 313 14.08 3.36 11.43
C THR A 313 13.25 2.23 12.03
N ARG A 314 13.24 2.07 13.35
CA ARG A 314 12.39 1.08 14.04
C ARG A 314 10.90 1.36 13.83
N ALA A 315 10.47 2.61 14.01
CA ALA A 315 9.08 3.01 13.78
C ALA A 315 8.63 2.77 12.33
N LEU A 316 9.55 2.93 11.38
CA LEU A 316 9.34 2.65 9.96
C LEU A 316 9.48 1.16 9.58
N GLY A 317 9.76 0.28 10.54
CA GLY A 317 9.93 -1.16 10.30
C GLY A 317 11.16 -1.53 9.47
N LEU A 318 12.19 -0.67 9.45
CA LEU A 318 13.38 -0.86 8.63
C LEU A 318 14.39 -1.79 9.30
N PRO A 319 14.92 -2.80 8.59
CA PRO A 319 15.92 -3.69 9.15
C PRO A 319 17.24 -2.95 9.35
N ASN A 320 17.95 -3.31 10.42
CA ASN A 320 19.32 -2.84 10.61
C ASN A 320 20.24 -3.51 9.57
N GLN A 321 20.91 -2.74 8.73
CA GLN A 321 21.78 -3.24 7.66
C GLN A 321 23.25 -3.08 8.05
N PRO A 322 24.01 -4.17 8.25
CA PRO A 322 25.44 -4.08 8.55
C PRO A 322 26.19 -3.33 7.45
N GLY A 323 27.00 -2.33 7.81
CA GLY A 323 27.83 -1.56 6.88
C GLY A 323 27.15 -0.39 6.16
N ARG A 324 25.90 -0.05 6.50
CA ARG A 324 25.19 1.13 5.99
C ARG A 324 24.76 2.03 7.14
N SER A 325 24.81 3.35 6.95
CA SER A 325 24.35 4.27 7.98
C SER A 325 22.81 4.23 8.12
N THR A 326 22.32 4.45 9.33
CA THR A 326 20.88 4.53 9.63
C THR A 326 20.20 5.65 8.83
N VAL A 327 20.88 6.78 8.67
CA VAL A 327 20.39 7.94 7.91
C VAL A 327 20.29 7.63 6.42
N ASP A 328 21.25 6.93 5.82
CA ASP A 328 21.16 6.50 4.41
C ASP A 328 19.98 5.56 4.16
N THR A 329 19.67 4.72 5.16
CA THR A 329 18.52 3.81 5.10
C THR A 329 17.20 4.58 5.13
N LEU A 330 17.11 5.61 5.97
CA LEU A 330 15.96 6.53 6.01
C LEU A 330 15.83 7.31 4.70
N LEU A 331 16.92 7.88 4.19
CA LEU A 331 16.94 8.66 2.93
C LEU A 331 16.39 7.84 1.75
N ARG A 332 16.85 6.60 1.61
CA ARG A 332 16.35 5.68 0.57
C ARG A 332 14.90 5.30 0.77
N PHE A 333 14.46 5.18 2.03
CA PHE A 333 13.08 4.86 2.33
C PHE A 333 12.14 6.01 1.97
N VAL A 334 12.50 7.27 2.29
CA VAL A 334 11.66 8.44 1.97
C VAL A 334 11.73 8.84 0.49
N ALA A 335 12.80 8.47 -0.21
CA ALA A 335 13.00 8.82 -1.61
C ALA A 335 11.86 8.32 -2.50
N GLY A 336 11.22 9.24 -3.23
CA GLY A 336 10.16 8.94 -4.19
C GLY A 336 8.82 8.52 -3.56
N ARG A 337 8.64 8.69 -2.24
CA ARG A 337 7.39 8.36 -1.54
C ARG A 337 6.65 9.61 -1.11
N GLN A 338 5.35 9.65 -1.40
CA GLN A 338 4.44 10.65 -0.86
C GLN A 338 3.98 10.21 0.54
N MET A 339 4.70 10.60 1.59
CA MET A 339 4.47 10.08 2.94
C MET A 339 4.50 11.18 4.00
N LEU A 340 3.80 10.94 5.11
CA LEU A 340 3.79 11.78 6.30
C LEU A 340 4.50 11.06 7.44
N ILE A 341 5.48 11.68 8.07
CA ILE A 341 5.99 11.25 9.38
C ILE A 341 5.48 12.20 10.45
N VAL A 342 4.93 11.64 11.52
CA VAL A 342 4.57 12.37 12.74
C VAL A 342 5.61 12.05 13.81
N LEU A 343 6.38 13.05 14.22
CA LEU A 343 7.34 12.95 15.32
C LEU A 343 6.71 13.53 16.58
N ASP A 344 6.57 12.73 17.62
CA ASP A 344 6.07 13.18 18.92
C ASP A 344 7.18 13.30 19.95
N ASN A 345 6.94 14.17 20.93
CA ASN A 345 7.84 14.50 22.02
C ASN A 345 9.16 15.11 21.53
N CYS A 346 9.12 16.05 20.58
CA CYS A 346 10.33 16.62 19.98
C CYS A 346 11.10 17.56 20.94
N GLU A 347 10.46 18.07 21.99
CA GLU A 347 10.95 19.20 22.80
C GLU A 347 12.31 19.00 23.46
N HIS A 348 12.74 17.74 23.67
CA HIS A 348 13.97 17.40 24.36
C HIS A 348 15.13 17.04 23.43
N LEU A 349 14.90 16.98 22.11
CA LEU A 349 15.87 16.50 21.11
C LEU A 349 15.91 17.38 19.84
N LEU A 350 15.54 18.65 19.96
CA LEU A 350 15.31 19.54 18.81
C LEU A 350 16.49 19.59 17.82
N ASP A 351 17.72 19.75 18.31
CA ASP A 351 18.92 19.87 17.47
C ASP A 351 19.17 18.59 16.66
N THR A 352 19.12 17.43 17.31
CA THR A 352 19.39 16.14 16.66
C THR A 352 18.25 15.69 15.74
N ILE A 353 17.01 16.06 16.05
CA ILE A 353 15.87 15.90 15.14
C ILE A 353 16.11 16.74 13.87
N ALA A 354 16.57 18.00 14.02
CA ALA A 354 16.90 18.85 12.87
C ALA A 354 17.93 18.19 11.96
N GLU A 355 19.03 17.71 12.53
CA GLU A 355 20.10 17.02 11.81
C GLU A 355 19.63 15.76 11.09
N SER A 356 18.68 15.02 11.69
CA SER A 356 18.14 13.78 11.13
C SER A 356 17.10 14.02 10.02
N VAL A 357 16.30 15.07 10.16
CA VAL A 357 15.12 15.33 9.30
C VAL A 357 15.45 16.22 8.11
N LEU A 358 16.33 17.21 8.27
CA LEU A 358 16.66 18.15 7.19
C LEU A 358 17.18 17.43 5.91
N PRO A 359 18.05 16.40 6.00
CA PRO A 359 18.44 15.62 4.83
C PRO A 359 17.26 14.90 4.17
N LEU A 360 16.31 14.37 4.95
CA LEU A 360 15.12 13.68 4.43
C LEU A 360 14.20 14.64 3.66
N LEU A 361 13.97 15.84 4.21
CA LEU A 361 13.24 16.91 3.53
C LEU A 361 13.97 17.41 2.27
N GLY A 362 15.31 17.35 2.24
CA GLY A 362 16.10 17.68 1.05
C GLY A 362 16.03 16.61 -0.05
N ALA A 363 15.93 15.34 0.34
CA ALA A 363 15.99 14.20 -0.59
C ALA A 363 14.67 13.88 -1.29
N SER A 364 13.52 14.30 -0.76
CA SER A 364 12.20 14.03 -1.33
C SER A 364 11.27 15.24 -1.25
N SER A 365 10.82 15.74 -2.39
CA SER A 365 9.80 16.79 -2.47
C SER A 365 8.41 16.32 -2.03
N SER A 366 8.20 15.01 -1.93
CA SER A 366 6.93 14.38 -1.57
C SER A 366 6.89 13.91 -0.10
N PHE A 367 7.96 14.16 0.66
CA PHE A 367 8.03 13.87 2.09
C PHE A 367 7.52 15.06 2.92
N THR A 368 6.58 14.78 3.83
CA THR A 368 6.03 15.76 4.78
C THR A 368 6.27 15.31 6.22
N LEU A 369 6.53 16.27 7.11
CA LEU A 369 6.74 16.06 8.53
C LEU A 369 5.73 16.88 9.35
N LEU A 370 5.14 16.23 10.37
CA LEU A 370 4.41 16.87 11.45
C LEU A 370 5.14 16.62 12.78
N ALA A 371 5.56 17.66 13.49
CA ALA A 371 6.24 17.53 14.78
C ALA A 371 5.37 18.07 15.93
N THR A 372 5.42 17.45 17.12
CA THR A 372 4.68 17.88 18.33
C THR A 372 5.54 18.12 19.56
#